data_AF-A0A7S1YKA9-F1
#
_entry.id   AF-A0A7S1YKA9-F1
#
_cell.length_a   1.000
_cell.length_b   1.000
_cell.length_c   1.000
_cell.angle_alpha   90.00
_cell.angle_beta   90.00
_cell.angle_gamma   90.00
#
_symmetry.space_group_name_H-M   'P 1'
#
loop_
_entity.id
_entity.type
_entity.pdbx_description
1 polymer ?
#
loop_
_entity_poly.entity_id
_entity_poly.type
_entity_poly.pdbx_seq_one_letter_code
_entity_poly.pdbx_strand_id
1 'polypeptide(L)'
;MIGLLLTMEGAGDRLFHRAIMQSNALGYMFRSPTVADFIGDGLKGLVDCRDLACLRSERVEDILKAQSALMGVPRSVGDFFTWSPTLTTRTKITIGGSKRSKLFTQEEHSAMFAHKDDTMTYNKWATVNVSQPLKGLENIPKNIPILMGSNLHEGEIFVYSGFPAPMPRAMYWTFVGVLFRESAPKVLRHYRGYVDEILGEAEELALRQRKEEEHRQFYMENKDQLERETEDLRNLIEMRRAQHREK
;
A
#
# COMPACT_ATOMS: atom_id res chain seq x y z
N MET A 1 -11.24 -4.11 -5.52
CA MET A 1 -10.86 -5.34 -4.80
C MET A 1 -11.60 -6.54 -5.41
N ILE A 2 -11.11 -7.02 -6.56
CA ILE A 2 -11.81 -8.04 -7.38
C ILE A 2 -11.79 -9.43 -6.72
N GLY A 3 -10.76 -9.72 -5.91
CA GLY A 3 -10.66 -10.99 -5.18
C GLY A 3 -11.87 -11.28 -4.28
N LEU A 4 -12.42 -10.26 -3.61
CA LEU A 4 -13.64 -10.42 -2.81
C LEU A 4 -14.84 -10.77 -3.70
N LEU A 5 -15.04 -10.01 -4.78
CA LEU A 5 -16.16 -10.23 -5.69
C LEU A 5 -16.13 -11.63 -6.30
N LEU A 6 -14.95 -12.18 -6.57
CA LEU A 6 -14.77 -13.57 -7.04
C LEU A 6 -15.20 -14.63 -6.02
N THR A 7 -15.15 -14.32 -4.74
CA THR A 7 -15.56 -15.23 -3.65
C THR A 7 -17.02 -15.06 -3.21
N MET A 8 -17.74 -14.08 -3.75
CA MET A 8 -19.14 -13.84 -3.43
C MET A 8 -20.07 -14.85 -4.13
N GLU A 9 -21.16 -15.20 -3.46
CA GLU A 9 -22.18 -16.09 -4.03
C GLU A 9 -22.76 -15.49 -5.32
N GLY A 10 -22.80 -16.28 -6.40
CA GLY A 10 -23.31 -15.85 -7.71
C GLY A 10 -22.32 -15.12 -8.61
N ALA A 11 -21.07 -14.94 -8.18
CA ALA A 11 -20.02 -14.27 -8.94
C ALA A 11 -19.81 -14.84 -10.37
N GLY A 12 -19.72 -16.17 -10.50
CA GLY A 12 -19.33 -16.83 -11.76
C GLY A 12 -20.46 -17.18 -12.72
N ASP A 13 -21.71 -17.04 -12.30
CA ASP A 13 -22.85 -17.48 -13.11
C ASP A 13 -23.69 -16.31 -13.64
N ARG A 14 -23.57 -15.11 -13.04
CA ARG A 14 -24.51 -14.00 -13.34
C ARG A 14 -23.87 -12.64 -13.54
N LEU A 15 -22.74 -12.37 -12.86
CA LEU A 15 -22.24 -10.99 -12.76
C LEU A 15 -21.08 -10.72 -13.71
N PHE A 16 -20.16 -11.66 -13.89
CA PHE A 16 -19.01 -11.47 -14.78
C PHE A 16 -18.46 -12.80 -15.30
N HIS A 17 -17.85 -12.72 -16.48
CA HIS A 17 -17.34 -13.89 -17.20
C HIS A 17 -15.80 -13.98 -17.19
N ARG A 18 -15.11 -12.90 -16.81
CA ARG A 18 -13.64 -12.79 -16.80
C ARG A 18 -13.22 -11.81 -15.70
N ALA A 19 -12.02 -11.99 -15.16
CA ALA A 19 -11.46 -11.06 -14.18
C ALA A 19 -10.01 -10.70 -14.52
N ILE A 20 -9.65 -9.44 -14.32
CA ILE A 20 -8.26 -8.95 -14.38
C ILE A 20 -7.92 -8.39 -13.00
N MET A 21 -6.85 -8.90 -12.39
CA MET A 21 -6.42 -8.53 -11.05
C MET A 21 -5.01 -7.93 -11.14
N GLN A 22 -4.91 -6.65 -10.80
CA GLN A 22 -3.65 -5.91 -10.77
C GLN A 22 -3.24 -5.68 -9.31
N SER A 23 -1.99 -5.95 -8.98
CA SER A 23 -1.32 -5.61 -7.72
C SER A 23 -1.95 -6.22 -6.46
N ASN A 24 -1.44 -7.41 -6.07
CA ASN A 24 -1.77 -8.13 -4.83
C ASN A 24 -3.26 -8.13 -4.41
N ALA A 25 -4.15 -8.51 -5.33
CA ALA A 25 -5.59 -8.43 -5.11
C ALA A 25 -6.17 -9.48 -4.12
N LEU A 26 -5.35 -10.41 -3.60
CA LEU A 26 -5.76 -11.45 -2.64
C LEU A 26 -5.09 -11.32 -1.27
N GLY A 27 -3.87 -10.78 -1.21
CA GLY A 27 -3.10 -10.64 0.04
C GLY A 27 -3.55 -9.50 0.95
N TYR A 28 -4.56 -8.74 0.53
CA TYR A 28 -5.12 -7.65 1.32
C TYR A 28 -5.84 -8.19 2.56
N MET A 29 -5.34 -7.90 3.76
CA MET A 29 -5.94 -8.38 5.01
C MET A 29 -7.20 -7.59 5.36
N PHE A 30 -8.30 -8.31 5.58
CA PHE A 30 -9.56 -7.69 5.99
C PHE A 30 -9.54 -7.43 7.49
N ARG A 31 -10.24 -6.37 7.90
CA ARG A 31 -10.37 -6.03 9.33
C ARG A 31 -11.23 -7.05 10.05
N SER A 32 -10.89 -7.31 11.31
CA SER A 32 -11.85 -7.91 12.22
C SER A 32 -12.95 -6.91 12.55
N PRO A 33 -14.16 -7.37 12.87
CA PRO A 33 -15.25 -6.51 13.32
C PRO A 33 -14.84 -5.58 14.47
N THR A 34 -14.12 -6.09 15.47
CA THR A 34 -13.66 -5.30 16.62
C THR A 34 -12.80 -4.09 16.22
N VAL A 35 -11.92 -4.26 15.22
CA VAL A 35 -11.09 -3.15 14.74
C VAL A 35 -11.91 -2.16 13.94
N ALA A 36 -12.87 -2.64 13.14
CA ALA A 36 -13.79 -1.77 12.41
C ALA A 36 -14.68 -0.96 13.36
N ASP A 37 -15.22 -1.60 14.40
CA ASP A 37 -16.01 -0.96 15.45
C ASP A 37 -15.19 0.12 16.18
N PHE A 38 -13.96 -0.19 16.56
CA PHE A 38 -13.06 0.79 17.17
C PHE A 38 -12.84 2.02 16.27
N ILE A 39 -12.64 1.82 14.96
CA ILE A 39 -12.42 2.93 14.02
C ILE A 39 -13.71 3.74 13.85
N GLY A 40 -14.86 3.09 13.73
CA GLY A 40 -16.14 3.78 13.61
C GLY A 40 -16.51 4.55 14.88
N ASP A 41 -16.20 4.02 16.07
CA ASP A 41 -16.35 4.75 17.34
C ASP A 41 -15.40 5.95 17.42
N GLY A 42 -14.15 5.79 16.98
CA GLY A 42 -13.21 6.90 16.86
C GLY A 42 -13.70 7.99 15.92
N LEU A 43 -14.26 7.62 14.76
CA LEU A 43 -14.83 8.58 13.81
C LEU A 43 -16.02 9.34 14.42
N LYS A 44 -16.96 8.60 15.03
CA LYS A 44 -18.10 9.18 15.75
C LYS A 44 -17.66 10.18 16.81
N GLY A 45 -16.66 9.84 17.62
CA GLY A 45 -16.12 10.72 18.64
C GLY A 45 -15.50 12.01 18.08
N LEU A 46 -14.85 11.94 16.92
CA LEU A 46 -14.24 13.11 16.28
C LEU A 46 -15.25 14.08 15.67
N VAL A 47 -16.43 13.60 15.29
CA VAL A 47 -17.54 14.43 14.76
C VAL A 47 -18.65 14.67 15.80
N ASP A 48 -18.42 14.32 17.07
CA ASP A 48 -19.38 14.42 18.18
C ASP A 48 -20.75 13.74 17.92
N CYS A 49 -20.74 12.63 17.19
CA CYS A 49 -21.93 11.83 16.93
C CYS A 49 -22.06 10.62 17.87
N ARG A 50 -23.29 10.33 18.31
CA ARG A 50 -23.59 9.15 19.13
C ARG A 50 -24.00 7.93 18.30
N ASP A 51 -24.70 8.17 17.18
CA ASP A 51 -25.27 7.13 16.33
C ASP A 51 -25.03 7.40 14.84
N LEU A 52 -25.48 6.46 14.00
CA LEU A 52 -25.34 6.55 12.55
C LEU A 52 -26.32 7.54 11.91
N ALA A 53 -27.42 7.88 12.57
CA ALA A 53 -28.36 8.86 12.04
C ALA A 53 -27.72 10.26 12.06
N CYS A 54 -27.08 10.61 13.18
CA CYS A 54 -26.23 11.78 13.33
C CYS A 54 -25.12 11.79 12.27
N LEU A 55 -24.36 10.70 12.16
CA LEU A 55 -23.23 10.63 11.21
C LEU A 55 -23.68 10.81 9.75
N ARG A 56 -24.89 10.38 9.39
CA ARG A 56 -25.46 10.56 8.04
C ARG A 56 -25.95 11.99 7.77
N SER A 57 -26.27 12.76 8.81
CA SER A 57 -26.65 14.17 8.69
C SER A 57 -25.46 15.12 8.73
N GLU A 58 -24.29 14.65 9.17
CA GLU A 58 -23.07 15.45 9.21
C GLU A 58 -22.61 15.91 7.83
N ARG A 59 -21.92 17.05 7.80
CA ARG A 59 -21.35 17.59 6.58
C ARG A 59 -20.18 16.72 6.12
N VAL A 60 -20.06 16.55 4.80
CA VAL A 60 -19.01 15.72 4.20
C VAL A 60 -17.61 16.23 4.58
N GLU A 61 -17.42 17.54 4.70
CA GLU A 61 -16.15 18.16 5.05
C GLU A 61 -15.71 17.81 6.48
N ASP A 62 -16.65 17.77 7.43
CA ASP A 62 -16.35 17.43 8.82
C ASP A 62 -16.01 15.93 8.94
N ILE A 63 -16.72 15.08 8.20
CA ILE A 63 -16.38 13.65 8.08
C ILE A 63 -14.97 13.48 7.51
N LEU A 64 -14.67 14.10 6.35
CA LEU A 64 -13.34 13.97 5.72
C LEU A 64 -12.22 14.50 6.63
N LYS A 65 -12.47 15.60 7.36
CA LYS A 65 -11.53 16.12 8.36
C LYS A 65 -11.28 15.10 9.47
N ALA A 66 -12.33 14.50 10.02
CA ALA A 66 -12.20 13.45 11.03
C ALA A 66 -11.50 12.19 10.50
N GLN A 67 -11.77 11.77 9.26
CA GLN A 67 -11.07 10.66 8.63
C GLN A 67 -9.57 10.93 8.52
N SER A 68 -9.19 12.14 8.11
CA SER A 68 -7.78 12.52 7.97
C SER A 68 -7.04 12.49 9.32
N ALA A 69 -7.70 12.88 10.41
CA ALA A 69 -7.17 12.78 11.76
C ALA A 69 -6.95 11.33 12.22
N LEU A 70 -7.80 10.38 11.78
CA LEU A 70 -7.65 8.95 12.09
C LEU A 70 -6.54 8.25 11.30
N MET A 71 -6.21 8.75 10.11
CA MET A 71 -5.19 8.16 9.22
C MET A 71 -3.75 8.31 9.77
N GLY A 72 -3.51 9.20 10.73
CA GLY A 72 -2.18 9.50 11.26
C GLY A 72 -1.62 8.47 12.27
N VAL A 73 -2.35 7.41 12.61
CA VAL A 73 -1.92 6.41 13.61
C VAL A 73 -1.52 5.10 12.91
N PRO A 74 -0.25 4.92 12.50
CA PRO A 74 0.21 3.67 11.89
C PRO A 74 0.17 2.55 12.94
N ARG A 75 -0.79 1.63 12.84
CA ARG A 75 -0.95 0.53 13.81
C ARG A 75 -0.22 -0.75 13.41
N SER A 76 -0.03 -0.99 12.11
CA SER A 76 0.81 -2.05 11.51
C SER A 76 0.89 -1.93 9.98
N VAL A 77 1.82 -2.67 9.34
CA VAL A 77 1.96 -2.83 7.86
C VAL A 77 0.67 -3.30 7.19
N GLY A 78 -0.17 -4.05 7.90
CA GLY A 78 -1.43 -4.55 7.37
C GLY A 78 -2.54 -3.50 7.41
N ASP A 79 -2.28 -2.37 8.07
CA ASP A 79 -3.27 -1.38 8.48
C ASP A 79 -3.06 -0.02 7.80
N PHE A 80 -2.46 -0.01 6.61
CA PHE A 80 -2.21 1.22 5.85
C PHE A 80 -3.47 1.96 5.42
N PHE A 81 -4.61 1.26 5.35
CA PHE A 81 -5.86 1.83 4.87
C PHE A 81 -6.87 1.84 6.01
N THR A 82 -7.15 3.02 6.57
CA THR A 82 -8.16 3.21 7.63
C THR A 82 -9.51 2.58 7.26
N TRP A 83 -9.92 2.70 6.00
CA TRP A 83 -11.15 2.13 5.47
C TRP A 83 -10.85 0.88 4.66
N SER A 84 -11.36 -0.26 5.11
CA SER A 84 -11.17 -1.53 4.43
C SER A 84 -12.31 -2.51 4.70
N PRO A 85 -12.49 -3.56 3.87
CA PRO A 85 -13.51 -4.56 4.11
C PRO A 85 -13.33 -5.21 5.48
N THR A 86 -14.46 -5.41 6.14
CA THR A 86 -14.54 -6.08 7.44
C THR A 86 -15.03 -7.50 7.23
N LEU A 87 -14.38 -8.45 7.88
CA LEU A 87 -14.83 -9.84 7.92
C LEU A 87 -16.22 -9.88 8.56
N THR A 88 -17.17 -10.54 7.93
CA THR A 88 -18.50 -10.77 8.52
C THR A 88 -18.59 -12.24 8.90
N THR A 89 -18.22 -12.62 10.12
CA THR A 89 -18.44 -14.00 10.56
C THR A 89 -19.90 -14.19 10.90
N ARG A 90 -20.62 -15.01 10.11
CA ARG A 90 -21.85 -15.64 10.59
C ARG A 90 -21.46 -16.70 11.61
N THR A 91 -21.42 -16.33 12.89
CA THR A 91 -21.20 -17.28 13.97
C THR A 91 -22.46 -18.16 14.09
N LYS A 92 -22.41 -19.36 13.50
CA LYS A 92 -23.43 -20.39 13.77
C LYS A 92 -23.13 -20.99 15.14
N ILE A 93 -23.80 -20.51 16.17
CA ILE A 93 -23.68 -21.08 17.51
C ILE A 93 -24.69 -22.21 17.63
N THR A 94 -24.20 -23.44 17.50
CA THR A 94 -24.95 -24.64 17.88
C THR A 94 -24.83 -24.84 19.39
N ILE A 95 -25.79 -24.31 20.15
CA ILE A 95 -25.91 -24.60 21.59
C ILE A 95 -26.41 -26.05 21.72
N GLY A 96 -25.49 -26.96 22.00
CA GLY A 96 -25.77 -28.38 22.21
C GLY A 96 -26.47 -28.61 23.54
N GLY A 97 -27.78 -28.83 23.52
CA GLY A 97 -28.55 -29.26 24.67
C GLY A 97 -30.05 -29.12 24.46
N SER A 98 -30.74 -30.24 24.22
CA SER A 98 -32.19 -30.39 24.00
C SER A 98 -32.65 -30.39 22.53
N LYS A 99 -33.61 -31.28 22.23
CA LYS A 99 -34.08 -31.73 20.90
C LYS A 99 -34.80 -30.65 20.05
N ARG A 100 -34.53 -29.37 20.29
CA ARG A 100 -34.93 -28.23 19.48
C ARG A 100 -33.71 -27.33 19.32
N SER A 101 -32.89 -27.60 18.30
CA SER A 101 -31.85 -26.66 17.90
C SER A 101 -32.53 -25.41 17.34
N LYS A 102 -32.79 -24.43 18.21
CA LYS A 102 -33.02 -23.07 17.73
C LYS A 102 -31.67 -22.59 17.19
N LEU A 103 -31.60 -22.42 15.88
CA LEU A 103 -30.46 -21.81 15.21
C LEU A 103 -30.39 -20.35 15.66
N PHE A 104 -29.66 -20.07 16.74
CA PHE A 104 -29.34 -18.71 17.14
C PHE A 104 -28.15 -18.27 16.30
N THR A 105 -28.44 -17.51 15.24
CA THR A 105 -27.42 -16.65 14.62
C THR A 105 -27.23 -15.49 15.58
N GLN A 106 -26.19 -15.56 16.40
CA GLN A 106 -25.78 -14.42 17.19
C GLN A 106 -25.15 -13.41 16.22
N GLU A 107 -25.96 -12.46 15.73
CA GLU A 107 -25.49 -11.26 15.04
C GLU A 107 -24.86 -10.32 16.07
N GLU A 108 -23.77 -10.76 16.71
CA GLU A 108 -23.10 -10.01 17.78
C GLU A 108 -22.27 -8.82 17.26
N HIS A 109 -22.24 -8.60 15.94
CA HIS A 109 -21.46 -7.53 15.30
C HIS A 109 -22.30 -6.34 14.81
N SER A 110 -23.57 -6.27 15.19
CA SER A 110 -24.41 -5.13 14.84
C SER A 110 -24.48 -4.07 15.95
N ALA A 111 -23.61 -4.00 16.96
CA ALA A 111 -23.74 -2.93 17.97
C ALA A 111 -23.71 -1.50 17.36
N MET A 112 -23.02 -1.31 16.23
CA MET A 112 -23.01 -0.02 15.53
C MET A 112 -24.24 0.21 14.61
N PHE A 113 -24.96 -0.85 14.20
CA PHE A 113 -26.12 -0.79 13.28
C PHE A 113 -27.45 -1.27 13.88
N ALA A 114 -27.43 -1.85 15.08
CA ALA A 114 -28.59 -2.36 15.79
C ALA A 114 -29.26 -1.17 16.48
N HIS A 115 -30.16 -0.53 15.74
CA HIS A 115 -31.18 0.29 16.37
C HIS A 115 -31.95 -0.59 17.35
N LYS A 116 -31.96 -0.20 18.62
CA LYS A 116 -32.67 -0.89 19.71
C LYS A 116 -34.18 -0.57 19.69
N ASP A 117 -34.76 -0.43 18.50
CA ASP A 117 -36.18 -0.16 18.30
C ASP A 117 -36.87 -1.43 17.77
N ASP A 118 -37.50 -2.13 18.71
CA ASP A 118 -37.96 -3.51 18.64
C ASP A 118 -39.24 -3.75 17.80
N THR A 119 -39.60 -2.86 16.86
CA THR A 119 -40.92 -2.93 16.20
C THR A 119 -40.97 -2.67 14.70
N MET A 120 -39.86 -2.33 14.02
CA MET A 120 -39.86 -2.26 12.56
C MET A 120 -39.44 -3.59 11.94
N THR A 121 -40.31 -4.18 11.13
CA THR A 121 -39.99 -5.23 10.16
C THR A 121 -38.90 -4.71 9.22
N TYR A 122 -37.64 -4.90 9.61
CA TYR A 122 -36.50 -4.60 8.77
C TYR A 122 -36.59 -5.47 7.51
N ASN A 123 -36.66 -4.81 6.36
CA ASN A 123 -36.38 -5.43 5.08
C ASN A 123 -35.09 -6.23 5.24
N LYS A 124 -35.17 -7.52 4.93
CA LYS A 124 -34.11 -8.51 5.14
C LYS A 124 -32.94 -8.17 4.21
N TRP A 125 -32.12 -7.19 4.59
CA TRP A 125 -30.90 -6.84 3.87
C TRP A 125 -30.09 -8.12 3.70
N ALA A 126 -29.72 -8.43 2.46
CA ALA A 126 -28.96 -9.63 2.17
C ALA A 126 -27.62 -9.55 2.93
N THR A 127 -27.47 -10.35 3.99
CA THR A 127 -26.22 -10.41 4.75
C THR A 127 -25.16 -11.01 3.83
N VAL A 128 -24.28 -10.18 3.28
CA VAL A 128 -23.17 -10.62 2.45
C VAL A 128 -22.10 -11.20 3.36
N ASN A 129 -21.71 -12.46 3.11
CA ASN A 129 -20.61 -13.08 3.84
C ASN A 129 -19.27 -12.63 3.24
N VAL A 130 -18.52 -11.83 3.99
CA VAL A 130 -17.21 -11.31 3.65
C VAL A 130 -16.15 -12.15 4.38
N SER A 131 -15.43 -12.98 3.62
CA SER A 131 -14.29 -13.77 4.09
C SER A 131 -12.99 -13.28 3.47
N GLN A 132 -11.87 -13.58 4.12
CA GLN A 132 -10.54 -13.32 3.57
C GLN A 132 -10.38 -14.05 2.22
N PRO A 133 -10.06 -13.36 1.10
CA PRO A 133 -10.01 -13.99 -0.22
C PRO A 133 -9.04 -15.18 -0.30
N LEU A 134 -7.86 -15.06 0.33
CA LEU A 134 -6.88 -16.15 0.41
C LEU A 134 -7.39 -17.40 1.14
N LYS A 135 -8.36 -17.26 2.05
CA LYS A 135 -8.96 -18.39 2.77
C LYS A 135 -10.15 -19.00 2.02
N GLY A 136 -10.63 -18.34 0.97
CA GLY A 136 -11.82 -18.73 0.21
C GLY A 136 -11.51 -18.98 -1.27
N LEU A 137 -10.28 -19.37 -1.61
CA LEU A 137 -9.86 -19.63 -2.99
C LEU A 137 -10.67 -20.75 -3.63
N GLU A 138 -11.13 -21.70 -2.83
CA GLU A 138 -12.03 -22.79 -3.24
C GLU A 138 -13.41 -22.30 -3.68
N ASN A 139 -13.84 -21.11 -3.24
CA ASN A 139 -15.12 -20.52 -3.61
C ASN A 139 -15.05 -19.76 -4.94
N ILE A 140 -13.85 -19.56 -5.50
CA ILE A 140 -13.69 -18.90 -6.80
C ILE A 140 -14.18 -19.86 -7.90
N PRO A 141 -15.18 -19.46 -8.72
CA PRO A 141 -15.71 -20.32 -9.77
C PRO A 141 -14.63 -20.65 -10.81
N LYS A 142 -14.46 -21.95 -11.09
CA LYS A 142 -13.40 -22.47 -11.99
C LYS A 142 -13.58 -22.08 -13.46
N ASN A 143 -14.78 -21.65 -13.84
CA ASN A 143 -15.15 -21.26 -15.20
C ASN A 143 -14.77 -19.80 -15.53
N ILE A 144 -14.27 -19.02 -14.57
CA ILE A 144 -13.87 -17.63 -14.81
C ILE A 144 -12.36 -17.59 -15.08
N PRO A 145 -11.90 -17.25 -16.30
CA PRO A 145 -10.49 -16.98 -16.53
C PRO A 145 -10.06 -15.71 -15.79
N ILE A 146 -8.93 -15.82 -15.10
CA ILE A 146 -8.35 -14.75 -14.30
C ILE A 146 -6.96 -14.42 -14.85
N LEU A 147 -6.75 -13.15 -15.23
CA LEU A 147 -5.43 -12.61 -15.52
C LEU A 147 -4.92 -11.89 -14.26
N MET A 148 -3.77 -12.29 -13.72
CA MET A 148 -3.16 -11.67 -12.54
C MET A 148 -1.78 -11.11 -12.89
N GLY A 149 -1.45 -9.93 -12.38
CA GLY A 149 -0.14 -9.31 -12.54
C GLY A 149 0.19 -8.34 -11.41
N SER A 150 1.49 -8.08 -11.24
CA SER A 150 2.05 -7.08 -10.33
C SER A 150 3.20 -6.35 -11.00
N ASN A 151 3.54 -5.16 -10.50
CA ASN A 151 4.73 -4.43 -10.92
C ASN A 151 5.93 -4.84 -10.06
N LEU A 152 7.14 -4.78 -10.63
CA LEU A 152 8.38 -5.11 -9.91
C LEU A 152 8.63 -4.16 -8.71
N HIS A 153 8.27 -2.88 -8.87
CA HIS A 153 8.60 -1.80 -7.94
C HIS A 153 7.37 -1.22 -7.21
N GLU A 154 6.34 -2.03 -6.91
CA GLU A 154 5.12 -1.55 -6.22
C GLU A 154 5.39 -0.93 -4.85
N GLY A 155 6.38 -1.45 -4.11
CA GLY A 155 6.71 -0.97 -2.77
C GLY A 155 7.37 0.40 -2.75
N GLU A 156 8.10 0.76 -3.81
CA GLU A 156 8.92 1.97 -3.85
C GLU A 156 8.09 3.24 -3.72
N ILE A 157 6.91 3.28 -4.35
CA ILE A 157 6.02 4.45 -4.27
C ILE A 157 5.63 4.77 -2.82
N PHE A 158 5.40 3.75 -1.99
CA PHE A 158 5.03 3.94 -0.60
C PHE A 158 6.21 4.43 0.24
N VAL A 159 7.41 3.92 -0.05
CA VAL A 159 8.64 4.36 0.63
C VAL A 159 8.93 5.82 0.28
N TYR A 160 8.95 6.20 -1.00
CA TYR A 160 9.25 7.57 -1.41
C TYR A 160 8.17 8.58 -1.03
N SER A 161 6.90 8.16 -0.96
CA SER A 161 5.81 9.02 -0.49
C SER A 161 5.93 9.33 1.01
N GLY A 162 6.41 8.36 1.81
CA GLY A 162 6.62 8.56 3.25
C GLY A 162 7.96 9.20 3.60
N PHE A 163 8.98 9.00 2.76
CA PHE A 163 10.35 9.42 3.00
C PHE A 163 10.91 10.11 1.74
N PRO A 164 10.74 11.44 1.61
CA PRO A 164 11.20 12.18 0.43
C PRO A 164 12.72 12.32 0.38
N ALA A 165 13.42 12.06 1.48
CA ALA A 165 14.87 12.09 1.59
C ALA A 165 15.43 10.69 1.88
N PRO A 166 16.66 10.38 1.43
CA PRO A 166 17.33 9.14 1.76
C PRO A 166 17.37 8.90 3.28
N MET A 167 16.94 7.70 3.68
CA MET A 167 16.83 7.34 5.09
C MET A 167 18.18 6.81 5.63
N PRO A 168 18.65 7.28 6.80
CA PRO A 168 19.82 6.68 7.46
C PRO A 168 19.58 5.19 7.78
N ARG A 169 20.63 4.37 7.66
CA ARG A 169 20.56 2.90 7.90
C ARG A 169 19.90 2.52 9.23
N ALA A 170 20.19 3.27 10.30
CA ALA A 170 19.59 3.04 11.61
C ALA A 170 18.07 3.25 11.59
N MET A 171 17.60 4.31 10.93
CA MET A 171 16.17 4.59 10.79
C MET A 171 15.48 3.53 9.94
N TYR A 172 16.15 3.03 8.89
CA TYR A 172 15.63 1.91 8.09
C TYR A 172 15.44 0.65 8.94
N TRP A 173 16.42 0.28 9.76
CA TRP A 173 16.30 -0.86 10.67
C TRP A 173 15.20 -0.68 11.71
N THR A 174 15.07 0.52 12.29
CA THR A 174 13.97 0.84 13.19
C THR A 174 12.63 0.71 12.48
N PHE A 175 12.50 1.25 11.26
CA PHE A 175 11.28 1.16 10.48
C PHE A 175 10.90 -0.28 10.16
N VAL A 176 11.83 -1.08 9.64
CA VAL A 176 11.62 -2.52 9.39
C VAL A 176 11.26 -3.26 10.68
N GLY A 177 11.90 -2.91 11.80
CA GLY A 177 11.60 -3.43 13.13
C GLY A 177 10.17 -3.15 13.59
N VAL A 178 9.71 -1.90 13.46
CA VAL A 178 8.34 -1.49 13.79
C VAL A 178 7.33 -2.15 12.86
N LEU A 179 7.65 -2.20 11.58
CA LEU A 179 6.78 -2.70 10.52
C LEU A 179 6.57 -4.22 10.70
N PHE A 180 7.64 -5.01 10.68
CA PHE A 180 7.56 -6.47 10.66
C PHE A 180 7.60 -7.12 12.05
N ARG A 181 7.84 -6.36 13.12
CA ARG A 181 7.89 -6.83 14.52
C ARG A 181 8.76 -8.09 14.66
N GLU A 182 8.17 -9.20 15.11
CA GLU A 182 8.85 -10.49 15.31
C GLU A 182 9.44 -11.07 14.01
N SER A 183 8.91 -10.67 12.85
CA SER A 183 9.42 -11.11 11.55
C SER A 183 10.56 -10.25 11.02
N ALA A 184 10.84 -9.09 11.64
CA ALA A 184 11.88 -8.17 11.17
C ALA A 184 13.27 -8.82 11.02
N PRO A 185 13.77 -9.65 11.96
CA PRO A 185 15.08 -10.29 11.79
C PRO A 185 15.15 -11.22 10.58
N LYS A 186 14.04 -11.90 10.24
CA LYS A 186 13.96 -12.80 9.08
C LYS A 186 13.99 -12.00 7.78
N VAL A 187 13.23 -10.91 7.72
CA VAL A 187 13.19 -10.00 6.57
C VAL A 187 14.57 -9.36 6.36
N LEU A 188 15.17 -8.79 7.41
CA LEU A 188 16.50 -8.17 7.33
C LEU A 188 17.56 -9.17 6.88
N ARG A 189 17.51 -10.43 7.36
CA ARG A 189 18.44 -11.47 6.91
C ARG A 189 18.26 -11.82 5.44
N HIS A 190 17.01 -11.94 4.98
CA HIS A 190 16.70 -12.30 3.60
C HIS A 190 17.18 -11.24 2.61
N TYR A 191 16.96 -9.95 2.91
CA TYR A 191 17.30 -8.84 2.02
C TYR A 191 18.70 -8.27 2.25
N ARG A 192 19.48 -8.80 3.21
CA ARG A 192 20.79 -8.23 3.55
C ARG A 192 21.74 -8.15 2.35
N GLY A 193 21.85 -9.23 1.57
CA GLY A 193 22.74 -9.27 0.41
C GLY A 193 22.39 -8.22 -0.64
N TYR A 194 21.09 -8.03 -0.89
CA TYR A 194 20.60 -7.02 -1.82
C TYR A 194 20.85 -5.59 -1.33
N VAL A 195 20.71 -5.36 -0.02
CA VAL A 195 21.05 -4.06 0.59
C VAL A 195 22.54 -3.77 0.44
N ASP A 196 23.40 -4.75 0.67
CA ASP A 196 24.85 -4.57 0.55
C ASP A 196 25.26 -4.31 -0.93
N GLU A 197 24.61 -4.95 -1.90
CA GLU A 197 24.78 -4.69 -3.35
C GLU A 197 24.38 -3.26 -3.72
N ILE A 198 23.16 -2.84 -3.35
CA ILE A 198 22.67 -1.47 -3.60
C ILE A 198 23.58 -0.42 -2.96
N LEU A 199 24.07 -0.67 -1.74
CA LEU A 199 24.98 0.26 -1.08
C LEU A 199 26.30 0.39 -1.84
N GLY A 200 26.84 -0.72 -2.37
CA GLY A 200 28.01 -0.69 -3.24
C GLY A 200 27.77 0.16 -4.50
N GLU A 201 26.67 -0.08 -5.21
CA GLU A 201 26.30 0.70 -6.40
C GLU A 201 26.11 2.20 -6.09
N ALA A 202 25.47 2.50 -4.96
CA ALA A 202 25.23 3.87 -4.51
C ALA A 202 26.53 4.60 -4.16
N GLU A 203 27.47 3.92 -3.49
CA GLU A 203 28.80 4.46 -3.18
C GLU A 203 29.63 4.70 -4.45
N GLU A 204 29.58 3.78 -5.41
CA GLU A 204 30.22 3.95 -6.72
C GLU A 204 29.64 5.13 -7.50
N LEU A 205 28.32 5.28 -7.50
CA LEU A 205 27.64 6.40 -8.15
C LEU A 205 28.00 7.73 -7.47
N ALA A 206 28.00 7.78 -6.14
CA ALA A 206 28.39 8.97 -5.38
C ALA A 206 29.86 9.34 -5.59
N LEU A 207 30.75 8.34 -5.76
CA LEU A 207 32.14 8.58 -6.12
C LEU A 207 32.26 9.16 -7.55
N ARG A 208 31.47 8.63 -8.50
CA ARG A 208 31.44 9.14 -9.88
C ARG A 208 30.97 10.60 -9.93
N GLN A 209 29.89 10.92 -9.22
CA GLN A 209 29.36 12.28 -9.13
C GLN A 209 30.38 13.27 -8.53
N ARG A 210 31.06 12.88 -7.44
CA ARG A 210 32.13 13.72 -6.86
C ARG A 210 33.28 13.98 -7.85
N LYS A 211 33.73 12.96 -8.58
CA LYS A 211 34.78 13.12 -9.60
C LYS A 211 34.32 14.02 -10.75
N GLU A 212 33.07 13.90 -11.18
CA GLU A 212 32.49 14.78 -12.21
C GLU A 212 32.41 16.24 -11.72
N GLU A 213 32.04 16.46 -10.46
CA GLU A 213 32.04 17.78 -9.83
C GLU A 213 33.44 18.36 -9.68
N GLU A 214 34.42 17.56 -9.27
CA GLU A 214 35.83 17.95 -9.19
C GLU A 214 36.38 18.30 -10.58
N HIS A 215 36.11 17.49 -11.61
CA HIS A 215 36.48 17.78 -12.99
C HIS A 215 35.81 19.06 -13.51
N ARG A 216 34.53 19.26 -13.18
CA ARG A 216 33.80 20.46 -13.54
C ARG A 216 34.38 21.68 -12.85
N GLN A 217 34.72 21.58 -11.57
CA GLN A 217 35.34 22.67 -10.83
C GLN A 217 36.72 22.98 -11.38
N PHE A 218 37.54 21.97 -11.64
CA PHE A 218 38.85 22.10 -12.28
C PHE A 218 38.74 22.80 -13.65
N TYR A 219 37.78 22.40 -14.49
CA TYR A 219 37.52 23.04 -15.77
C TYR A 219 37.15 24.51 -15.61
N MET A 220 36.30 24.85 -14.64
CA MET A 220 35.89 26.23 -14.37
C MET A 220 37.05 27.09 -13.87
N GLU A 221 37.92 26.54 -13.02
CA GLU A 221 39.11 27.23 -12.49
C GLU A 221 40.18 27.45 -13.56
N ASN A 222 40.31 26.53 -14.52
CA ASN A 222 41.34 26.58 -15.58
C ASN A 222 40.78 27.00 -16.94
N LYS A 223 39.55 27.53 -16.98
CA LYS A 223 38.81 27.77 -18.22
C LYS A 223 39.59 28.63 -19.21
N ASP A 224 40.10 29.79 -18.79
CA ASP A 224 40.81 30.73 -19.67
C ASP A 224 42.15 30.17 -20.17
N GLN A 225 42.78 29.27 -19.41
CA GLN A 225 44.00 28.60 -19.84
C GLN A 225 43.68 27.51 -20.87
N LEU A 226 42.69 26.66 -20.57
CA LEU A 226 42.23 25.59 -21.47
C LEU A 226 41.71 26.16 -22.80
N GLU A 227 40.99 27.28 -22.76
CA GLU A 227 40.51 27.96 -23.97
C GLU A 227 41.67 28.49 -24.83
N ARG A 228 42.72 29.07 -24.21
CA ARG A 228 43.94 29.49 -24.92
C ARG A 228 44.70 28.31 -25.53
N GLU A 229 44.92 27.25 -24.75
CA GLU A 229 45.59 26.04 -25.25
C GLU A 229 44.81 25.38 -26.40
N THR A 230 43.48 25.41 -26.33
CA THR A 230 42.61 24.89 -27.39
C THR A 230 42.71 25.73 -28.66
N GLU A 231 42.76 27.05 -28.54
CA GLU A 231 42.92 27.97 -29.67
C GLU A 231 44.30 27.81 -30.32
N ASP A 232 45.37 27.67 -29.51
CA ASP A 232 46.73 27.42 -30.00
C ASP A 232 46.82 26.10 -30.78
N LEU A 233 46.21 25.03 -30.25
CA LEU A 233 46.15 23.73 -30.92
C LEU A 233 45.38 23.81 -32.24
N ARG A 234 44.27 24.57 -32.26
CA ARG A 234 43.47 24.80 -33.47
C ARG A 234 44.30 25.50 -34.55
N ASN A 235 44.98 26.59 -34.18
CA ASN A 235 45.88 27.32 -35.08
C ASN A 235 46.99 26.42 -35.64
N LEU A 236 47.56 25.55 -34.80
CA LEU A 236 48.63 24.63 -35.19
C LEU A 236 48.14 23.56 -36.18
N ILE A 237 46.91 23.05 -36.01
CA ILE A 237 46.27 22.13 -36.95
C ILE A 237 45.99 22.82 -38.28
N GLU A 238 45.51 24.07 -38.27
CA GLU A 238 45.24 24.85 -39.49
C GLU A 238 46.52 25.13 -40.29
N MET A 239 47.61 25.50 -39.63
CA MET A 239 48.92 25.67 -40.28
C MET A 239 49.41 24.38 -40.95
N ARG A 240 49.32 23.22 -40.26
CA ARG A 240 49.70 21.93 -40.85
C ARG A 240 48.86 21.58 -42.07
N ARG A 241 47.56 21.87 -42.02
CA ARG A 241 46.66 21.66 -43.16
C ARG A 241 47.01 22.56 -44.35
N ALA A 242 47.41 23.81 -44.11
CA ALA A 242 47.85 24.72 -45.16
C ALA A 242 49.15 24.22 -45.83
N GLN A 243 50.14 23.81 -45.05
CA GLN A 243 51.40 23.24 -45.56
C GLN A 243 51.18 21.97 -46.39
N HIS A 244 50.18 21.16 -46.05
CA HIS A 244 49.82 19.97 -46.83
C HIS A 244 49.09 20.29 -48.14
N ARG A 245 48.44 21.46 -48.27
CA ARG A 245 47.79 21.87 -49.53
C ARG A 245 48.76 22.46 -50.54
N GLU A 246 49.92 22.94 -50.09
CA GLU A 246 50.96 23.52 -50.96
C GLU A 246 51.90 22.46 -51.56
N LYS A 247 51.78 21.19 -51.11
CA LYS A 247 52.50 20.03 -51.68
C LYS A 247 51.61 19.26 -52.62
#